data_AF-A0A503X754-F1
#
_entry.id   AF-A0A503X754-F1
#
_cell.length_a   1.000
_cell.length_b   1.000
_cell.length_c   1.000
_cell.angle_alpha   90.00
_cell.angle_beta   90.00
_cell.angle_gamma   90.00
#
_symmetry.space_group_name_H-M   'P 1'
#
loop_
_entity.id
_entity.type
_entity.pdbx_description
1 polymer ?
#
loop_
_entity_poly.entity_id
_entity_poly.type
_entity_poly.pdbx_seq_one_letter_code
_entity_poly.pdbx_strand_id
1 'polypeptide(L)'
;MLKVMRNPKADASRRDDMAKAAAPYVHPKLASMQHTGRDGGPIQTVDLSKLSGDDLARLEDIFGPLAGPGDDDAPDQGGEGEAGG
;
A
#
# COMPACT_ATOMS: atom_id res chain seq x y z
N MET A 1 -16.39 2.47 12.66
CA MET A 1 -16.05 2.16 11.25
C MET A 1 -17.18 1.44 10.52
N LEU A 2 -17.59 0.23 10.93
CA LEU A 2 -18.65 -0.59 10.30
C LEU A 2 -19.97 0.15 10.00
N LYS A 3 -20.40 1.07 10.88
CA LYS A 3 -21.61 1.89 10.67
C LYS A 3 -21.52 2.79 9.41
N VAL A 4 -20.33 3.25 9.05
CA VAL A 4 -20.10 4.08 7.85
C VAL A 4 -20.02 3.19 6.62
N MET A 5 -19.24 2.09 6.68
CA MET A 5 -19.11 1.12 5.57
C MET A 5 -20.45 0.53 5.12
N ARG A 6 -21.35 0.27 6.09
CA ARG A 6 -22.68 -0.32 5.84
C ARG A 6 -23.76 0.72 5.51
N ASN A 7 -23.44 2.01 5.49
CA ASN A 7 -24.43 3.05 5.22
C ASN A 7 -24.52 3.33 3.70
N PRO A 8 -25.57 2.90 3.00
CA PRO A 8 -25.68 3.12 1.56
C PRO A 8 -25.82 4.60 1.17
N LYS A 9 -26.17 5.48 2.12
CA LYS A 9 -26.24 6.94 1.91
C LYS A 9 -24.91 7.66 2.12
N ALA A 10 -23.89 6.95 2.62
CA ALA A 10 -22.55 7.51 2.72
C ALA A 10 -21.88 7.47 1.34
N ASP A 11 -21.09 8.51 1.07
CA ASP A 11 -20.25 8.60 -0.12
C ASP A 11 -19.38 7.34 -0.29
N ALA A 12 -19.20 6.90 -1.55
CA ALA A 12 -18.50 5.66 -1.87
C ALA A 12 -17.04 5.70 -1.42
N SER A 13 -16.31 6.77 -1.75
CA SER A 13 -14.92 6.94 -1.35
C SER A 13 -14.78 6.89 0.17
N ARG A 14 -15.69 7.55 0.91
CA ARG A 14 -15.70 7.48 2.38
C ARG A 14 -15.94 6.07 2.92
N ARG A 15 -16.75 5.24 2.24
CA ARG A 15 -16.97 3.84 2.64
C ARG A 15 -15.72 3.00 2.38
N ASP A 16 -15.03 3.24 1.28
CA ASP A 16 -13.84 2.50 0.88
C ASP A 16 -12.63 2.83 1.77
N ASP A 17 -12.43 4.10 2.11
CA ASP A 17 -11.39 4.52 3.05
C ASP A 17 -11.59 3.87 4.42
N MET A 18 -12.85 3.81 4.85
CA MET A 18 -13.22 3.15 6.10
C MET A 18 -13.00 1.64 6.05
N ALA A 19 -13.20 1.01 4.88
CA ALA A 19 -12.91 -0.40 4.66
C ALA A 19 -11.41 -0.70 4.69
N LYS A 20 -10.59 0.11 4.01
CA LYS A 20 -9.12 0.01 4.02
C LYS A 20 -8.57 0.11 5.44
N ALA A 21 -9.07 1.07 6.22
CA ALA A 21 -8.64 1.25 7.61
C ALA A 21 -9.08 0.10 8.53
N ALA A 22 -10.19 -0.56 8.23
CA ALA A 22 -10.69 -1.70 9.00
C ALA A 22 -10.08 -3.05 8.58
N ALA A 23 -9.49 -3.15 7.37
CA ALA A 23 -8.95 -4.38 6.79
C ALA A 23 -8.00 -5.16 7.72
N PRO A 24 -7.09 -4.53 8.50
CA PRO A 24 -6.19 -5.25 9.42
C PRO A 24 -6.91 -6.00 10.55
N TYR A 25 -8.13 -5.62 10.89
CA TYR A 25 -8.89 -6.23 12.00
C TYR A 25 -9.83 -7.33 11.55
N VAL A 26 -10.12 -7.44 10.25
CA VAL A 26 -11.09 -8.40 9.69
C VAL A 26 -10.42 -9.45 8.81
N HIS A 27 -9.23 -9.19 8.28
CA HIS A 27 -8.53 -10.09 7.37
C HIS A 27 -7.23 -10.62 8.01
N PRO A 28 -7.20 -11.89 8.47
CA PRO A 28 -6.07 -12.46 9.21
C PRO A 28 -4.72 -12.30 8.52
N LYS A 29 -4.69 -12.44 7.19
CA LYS A 29 -3.46 -12.29 6.39
C LYS A 29 -2.90 -10.86 6.39
N LEU A 30 -3.78 -9.85 6.40
CA LEU A 30 -3.37 -8.44 6.45
C LEU A 30 -2.93 -8.07 7.86
N ALA A 31 -3.63 -8.60 8.88
CA ALA A 31 -3.23 -8.49 10.28
C ALA A 31 -1.81 -9.05 10.53
N SER A 32 -1.43 -10.12 9.83
CA SER A 32 -0.12 -10.76 9.96
C SER A 32 0.99 -10.13 9.11
N MET A 33 0.69 -9.21 8.19
CA MET A 33 1.72 -8.55 7.40
C MET A 33 2.48 -7.55 8.26
N GLN A 34 3.75 -7.86 8.51
CA GLN A 34 4.66 -7.00 9.25
C GLN A 34 5.52 -6.19 8.27
N HIS A 35 5.35 -4.87 8.25
CA HIS A 35 6.22 -3.96 7.49
C HIS A 35 7.48 -3.67 8.30
N THR A 36 8.47 -4.56 8.20
CA THR A 36 9.78 -4.42 8.86
C THR A 36 10.92 -4.47 7.88
N GLY A 37 12.04 -3.89 8.27
CA GLY A 37 13.32 -4.04 7.59
C GLY A 37 13.92 -5.43 7.78
N ARG A 38 15.17 -5.57 7.37
CA ARG A 38 15.92 -6.83 7.41
C ARG A 38 15.87 -7.45 8.80
N ASP A 39 15.59 -8.75 8.86
CA ASP A 39 15.52 -9.56 10.09
C ASP A 39 14.51 -9.03 11.14
N GLY A 40 13.44 -8.35 10.69
CA GLY A 40 12.44 -7.78 11.58
C GLY A 40 12.84 -6.44 12.20
N GLY A 41 13.98 -5.88 11.78
CA GLY A 41 14.49 -4.60 12.25
C GLY A 41 13.73 -3.39 11.70
N PRO A 42 14.13 -2.17 12.08
CA PRO A 42 13.59 -0.94 11.51
C PRO A 42 13.78 -0.89 9.99
N ILE A 43 12.80 -0.31 9.28
CA ILE A 43 12.97 0.03 7.87
C ILE A 43 14.02 1.14 7.79
N GLN A 44 15.08 0.91 7.04
CA GLN A 44 16.16 1.88 6.87
C GLN A 44 15.70 3.00 5.94
N THR A 45 15.85 4.25 6.37
CA THR A 45 15.54 5.44 5.58
C THR A 45 16.79 6.31 5.46
N VAL A 46 16.89 7.04 4.35
CA VAL A 46 17.98 7.99 4.10
C VAL A 46 17.35 9.33 3.76
N ASP A 47 17.81 10.39 4.43
CA ASP A 47 17.37 11.76 4.15
C ASP A 47 18.07 12.28 2.89
N LEU A 48 17.31 12.50 1.82
CA LEU A 48 17.79 13.01 0.54
C LEU A 48 17.50 14.50 0.35
N SER A 49 16.90 15.19 1.34
CA SER A 49 16.41 16.57 1.21
C SER A 49 17.51 17.62 0.93
N LYS A 50 18.78 17.27 1.13
CA LYS A 50 19.94 18.17 0.96
C LYS A 50 20.74 17.90 -0.32
N LEU A 51 20.34 16.92 -1.13
CA LEU A 51 21.00 16.63 -2.39
C LEU A 51 20.62 17.65 -3.46
N SER A 52 21.55 17.93 -4.37
CA SER A 52 21.27 18.72 -5.56
C SER A 52 20.49 17.89 -6.59
N GLY A 53 19.84 18.56 -7.54
CA GLY A 53 19.14 17.85 -8.63
C GLY A 53 20.09 16.97 -9.46
N ASP A 54 21.32 17.42 -9.68
CA ASP A 54 22.34 16.65 -10.40
C ASP A 54 22.75 15.38 -9.64
N ASP A 55 22.85 15.44 -8.31
CA ASP A 55 23.15 14.27 -7.48
C ASP A 55 21.99 13.28 -7.44
N LEU A 56 20.75 13.77 -7.52
CA LEU A 56 19.57 12.93 -7.61
C LEU A 56 19.49 12.21 -8.96
N ALA A 57 19.83 12.90 -10.07
CA ALA A 57 19.92 12.29 -11.39
C ALA A 57 20.97 11.17 -11.45
N ARG A 58 22.12 11.35 -10.79
CA ARG A 58 23.12 10.27 -10.66
C ARG A 58 22.59 9.07 -9.89
N LEU A 59 21.73 9.29 -8.90
CA LEU A 59 21.10 8.21 -8.14
C LEU A 59 20.11 7.44 -9.01
N GLU A 60 19.31 8.14 -9.81
CA GLU A 60 18.41 7.56 -10.81
C GLU A 60 19.18 6.67 -11.80
N ASP A 61 20.31 7.13 -12.32
CA ASP A 61 21.13 6.35 -13.27
C ASP A 61 21.63 5.03 -12.66
N ILE A 62 21.96 5.03 -11.36
CA ILE A 62 22.48 3.85 -10.65
C ILE A 62 21.35 2.89 -10.27
N PHE A 63 20.23 3.41 -9.75
CA PHE A 63 19.17 2.61 -9.13
C PHE A 63 17.93 2.42 -10.00
N GLY A 64 17.75 3.22 -11.05
CA GLY A 64 16.63 3.13 -11.99
C GLY A 64 16.45 1.72 -12.59
N PRO A 65 17.53 1.02 -13.00
CA PRO A 65 17.42 -0.37 -13.48
C PRO A 65 16.93 -1.37 -12.40
N LEU A 66 17.09 -1.05 -11.11
CA LEU A 66 16.65 -1.88 -9.99
C LEU A 66 15.21 -1.59 -9.55
N ALA A 67 14.67 -0.41 -9.89
CA ALA A 67 13.35 0.03 -9.44
C ALA A 67 12.19 -0.74 -10.08
N GLY A 68 12.44 -1.59 -11.08
CA GLY A 68 11.41 -2.30 -11.83
C GLY A 68 10.56 -1.37 -12.70
N PRO A 69 9.77 -1.89 -13.65
CA PRO A 69 8.70 -1.09 -14.24
C PRO A 69 7.74 -0.75 -13.10
N GLY A 70 7.51 0.53 -12.85
CA GLY A 70 6.51 1.02 -11.89
C GLY A 70 5.10 0.74 -12.40
N ASP A 71 4.75 -0.54 -12.49
CA ASP A 71 3.42 -1.03 -12.87
C ASP A 71 2.51 -0.91 -11.64
N ASP A 72 2.31 0.33 -11.19
CA ASP A 72 1.37 0.68 -10.12
C ASP A 72 -0.09 0.55 -10.59
N ASP A 73 -0.30 0.30 -11.88
CA ASP A 73 -1.56 -0.14 -12.51
C ASP A 73 -1.76 -1.66 -12.38
N ALA A 74 -1.48 -2.22 -11.20
CA ALA A 74 -1.92 -3.56 -10.88
C ALA A 74 -3.46 -3.59 -10.99
N PRO A 75 -4.06 -4.43 -11.86
CA PRO A 75 -5.51 -4.55 -11.93
C PRO A 75 -6.00 -4.96 -10.55
N ASP A 76 -6.95 -4.21 -10.00
CA ASP A 76 -7.67 -4.56 -8.78
C ASP A 76 -8.23 -5.98 -8.97
N GLN A 77 -7.55 -6.97 -8.40
CA GLN A 77 -8.01 -8.35 -8.42
C GLN A 77 -9.13 -8.44 -7.39
N GLY A 78 -10.30 -7.91 -7.78
CA GLY A 78 -11.56 -8.01 -7.06
C GLY A 78 -11.81 -9.48 -6.75
N GLY A 79 -11.62 -9.84 -5.48
CA GLY A 79 -11.88 -11.18 -4.97
C GLY A 79 -13.38 -11.43 -4.86
N GLU A 80 -14.06 -11.57 -5.99
CA GLU A 80 -15.39 -12.16 -6.04
C GLU A 80 -15.26 -13.67 -6.26
N GLY A 81 -15.00 -14.38 -5.15
CA GLY A 81 -15.20 -15.82 -5.07
C GLY A 81 -16.68 -16.10 -4.82
N GLU A 82 -17.32 -16.79 -5.76
CA GLU A 82 -18.71 -17.20 -5.70
C GLU A 82 -19.05 -17.95 -4.41
N ALA A 83 -20.11 -17.52 -3.73
CA ALA A 83 -20.80 -18.32 -2.72
C ALA A 83 -22.06 -18.92 -3.36
N GLY A 84 -21.87 -19.98 -4.14
CA GLY A 84 -22.94 -20.93 -4.45
C GLY A 84 -23.12 -21.89 -3.29
N GLY A 85 -24.30 -21.88 -2.69
CA GLY A 85 -24.76 -22.79 -1.64
C GLY A 85 -26.23 -22.60 -1.35
#